data_AF-A0A839IZ39-F1
#
_entry.id   AF-A0A839IZ39-F1
#
_cell.length_a   1.000
_cell.length_b   1.000
_cell.length_c   1.000
_cell.angle_alpha   90.00
_cell.angle_beta   90.00
_cell.angle_gamma   90.00
#
_symmetry.space_group_name_H-M   'P 1'
#
loop_
_entity.id
_entity.type
_entity.pdbx_description
1 polymer ?
#
loop_
_entity_poly.entity_id
_entity_poly.type
_entity_poly.pdbx_seq_one_letter_code
_entity_poly.pdbx_strand_id
1 'polypeptide(L)'
;ENLIGRKVDSIELYPASEGFFAFQDKQDDKGMLLQLNSGIFYEFVKAEEFFDENPKRITIKDVTIGVNYVMIISTNAGLWAYNIGDTVQFTSTKPYRVIVSGRIKHFISAFGEHVIGKEVEQAMQEATEGTDIQISEFTVAPQINPEKGLPYHEWFIEF
;
A
#
# COMPACT_ATOMS: atom_id res chain seq x y z
N GLU A 1 15.29 -13.64 6.94
CA GLU A 1 16.57 -13.90 7.65
C GLU A 1 16.65 -15.29 8.28
N ASN A 2 15.60 -15.78 8.95
CA ASN A 2 15.56 -17.14 9.52
C ASN A 2 15.91 -18.26 8.53
N LEU A 3 15.49 -18.15 7.27
CA LEU A 3 15.82 -19.13 6.21
C LEU A 3 17.27 -19.02 5.69
N ILE A 4 17.89 -17.84 5.81
CA ILE A 4 19.23 -17.53 5.25
C ILE A 4 20.32 -17.65 6.34
N GLY A 5 19.95 -17.60 7.63
CA GLY A 5 20.85 -17.75 8.77
C GLY A 5 21.72 -16.52 9.05
N ARG A 6 21.52 -15.42 8.34
CA ARG A 6 22.21 -14.15 8.56
C ARG A 6 21.37 -12.96 8.10
N LYS A 7 21.70 -11.79 8.65
CA LYS A 7 21.26 -10.51 8.13
C LYS A 7 21.86 -10.28 6.75
N VAL A 8 21.03 -9.86 5.81
CA VAL A 8 21.44 -9.55 4.44
C VAL A 8 21.13 -8.08 4.19
N ASP A 9 22.12 -7.33 3.75
CA ASP A 9 21.90 -5.94 3.35
C ASP A 9 20.97 -5.91 2.14
N SER A 10 19.88 -5.17 2.26
CA SER A 10 18.89 -4.97 1.21
C SER A 10 18.78 -3.48 0.88
N ILE A 11 18.27 -3.19 -0.31
CA ILE A 11 17.87 -1.85 -0.72
C ILE A 11 16.46 -1.96 -1.25
N GLU A 12 15.53 -1.20 -0.66
CA GLU A 12 14.18 -1.11 -1.18
C GLU A 12 14.12 -0.24 -2.43
N LEU A 13 13.42 -0.73 -3.45
CA LEU A 13 13.18 -0.05 -4.71
C LEU A 13 11.69 -0.07 -4.99
N TYR A 14 11.18 1.00 -5.60
CA TYR A 14 9.80 1.09 -6.06
C TYR A 14 9.73 1.39 -7.57
N PRO A 15 9.98 0.37 -8.41
CA PRO A 15 9.71 0.41 -9.84
C PRO A 15 8.31 -0.13 -10.19
N ALA A 16 7.81 0.28 -11.35
CA ALA A 16 6.70 -0.35 -12.06
C ALA A 16 6.97 -0.30 -13.58
N SER A 17 6.12 -0.96 -14.37
CA SER A 17 6.19 -0.90 -15.84
C SER A 17 6.07 0.53 -16.36
N GLU A 18 5.38 1.39 -15.62
CA GLU A 18 5.12 2.79 -15.94
C GLU A 18 6.26 3.75 -15.55
N GLY A 19 7.21 3.33 -14.71
CA GLY A 19 8.31 4.19 -14.28
C GLY A 19 9.04 3.72 -13.03
N PHE A 20 10.11 4.44 -12.68
CA PHE A 20 10.88 4.23 -11.46
C PHE A 20 10.60 5.37 -10.47
N PHE A 21 9.90 5.10 -9.37
CA PHE A 21 9.31 6.16 -8.55
C PHE A 21 10.15 6.51 -7.32
N ALA A 22 10.67 5.53 -6.59
CA ALA A 22 11.41 5.78 -5.37
C ALA A 22 12.47 4.71 -5.11
N PHE A 23 13.48 5.05 -4.31
CA PHE A 23 14.49 4.10 -3.83
C PHE A 23 14.95 4.45 -2.42
N GLN A 24 15.44 3.47 -1.68
CA GLN A 24 16.03 3.67 -0.37
C GLN A 24 17.45 4.24 -0.52
N ASP A 25 17.62 5.53 -0.23
CA ASP A 25 18.90 6.24 -0.21
C ASP A 25 19.62 6.15 1.15
N LYS A 26 18.90 5.76 2.21
CA LYS A 26 19.42 5.63 3.58
C LYS A 26 18.83 4.40 4.26
N GLN A 27 19.69 3.65 4.95
CA GLN A 27 19.29 2.42 5.66
C GLN A 27 18.53 2.71 6.97
N ASP A 28 18.83 3.82 7.62
CA ASP A 28 18.28 4.15 8.94
C ASP A 28 16.98 4.99 8.86
N ASP A 29 16.61 5.48 7.68
CA ASP A 29 15.39 6.26 7.47
C ASP A 29 14.24 5.36 7.01
N LYS A 30 13.07 5.54 7.60
CA LYS A 30 11.86 4.83 7.17
C LYS A 30 11.35 5.35 5.83
N GLY A 31 11.33 4.49 4.81
CA GLY A 31 10.73 4.75 3.51
C GLY A 31 11.72 5.26 2.46
N MET A 32 11.30 5.15 1.20
CA MET A 32 12.10 5.42 0.01
C MET A 32 12.01 6.88 -0.42
N LEU A 33 13.11 7.44 -0.91
CA LEU A 33 13.19 8.78 -1.48
C LEU A 33 12.44 8.86 -2.81
N LEU A 34 11.38 9.67 -2.86
CA LEU A 34 10.57 9.87 -4.07
C LEU A 34 11.32 10.71 -5.10
N GLN A 35 11.37 10.24 -6.35
CA GLN A 35 12.06 10.89 -7.46
C GLN A 35 11.22 12.00 -8.07
N LEU A 36 11.53 13.26 -7.78
CA LEU A 36 10.76 14.41 -8.30
C LEU A 36 11.31 15.01 -9.59
N ASN A 37 12.48 14.55 -10.03
CA ASN A 37 13.18 15.08 -11.20
C ASN A 37 13.59 13.95 -12.16
N SER A 38 12.65 13.06 -12.47
CA SER A 38 12.83 11.88 -13.33
C SER A 38 11.95 11.90 -14.59
N GLY A 39 11.32 13.04 -14.90
CA GLY A 39 10.36 13.14 -16.00
C GLY A 39 8.99 12.54 -15.68
N ILE A 40 8.67 12.42 -14.39
CA ILE A 40 7.39 11.97 -13.85
C ILE A 40 6.78 13.11 -13.03
N PHE A 41 5.54 13.46 -13.33
CA PHE A 41 4.73 14.36 -12.52
C PHE A 41 3.77 13.54 -11.67
N TYR A 42 3.63 13.90 -10.39
CA TYR A 42 2.82 13.17 -9.42
C TYR A 42 1.64 13.98 -8.94
N GLU A 43 0.48 13.34 -9.00
CA GLU A 43 -0.74 13.75 -8.33
C GLU A 43 -1.14 12.66 -7.33
N PHE A 44 -1.87 13.07 -6.30
CA PHE A 44 -2.29 12.20 -5.21
C PHE A 44 -3.78 12.39 -4.95
N VAL A 45 -4.48 11.30 -4.73
CA VAL A 45 -5.87 11.29 -4.27
C VAL A 45 -5.89 10.56 -2.94
N LYS A 46 -6.53 11.07 -1.89
CA LYS A 46 -6.63 10.30 -0.65
C LYS A 46 -7.37 8.99 -0.93
N ALA A 47 -6.88 7.89 -0.37
CA ALA A 47 -7.47 6.58 -0.61
C ALA A 47 -8.96 6.51 -0.23
N GLU A 48 -9.35 7.19 0.85
CA GLU A 48 -10.75 7.28 1.33
C GLU A 48 -11.68 8.05 0.37
N GLU A 49 -11.16 9.05 -0.34
CA GLU A 49 -11.92 9.90 -1.27
C GLU A 49 -11.91 9.34 -2.70
N PHE A 50 -11.13 8.27 -2.97
CA PHE A 50 -10.82 7.84 -4.34
C PHE A 50 -12.05 7.39 -5.14
N PHE A 51 -13.07 6.83 -4.48
CA PHE A 51 -14.31 6.35 -5.11
C PHE A 51 -15.42 7.41 -5.17
N ASP A 52 -15.16 8.63 -4.69
CA ASP A 52 -16.11 9.73 -4.83
C ASP A 52 -16.31 10.10 -6.31
N GLU A 53 -17.44 10.72 -6.65
CA GLU A 53 -17.70 11.12 -8.03
C GLU A 53 -16.66 12.12 -8.57
N ASN A 54 -16.09 12.96 -7.70
CA ASN A 54 -15.11 13.98 -8.06
C ASN A 54 -14.00 14.06 -7.00
N PRO A 55 -13.09 13.06 -6.96
CA PRO A 55 -12.05 13.01 -5.95
C PRO A 55 -11.07 14.16 -6.13
N LYS A 56 -10.66 14.77 -5.01
CA LYS A 56 -9.69 15.86 -5.07
C LYS A 56 -8.30 15.32 -5.40
N ARG A 57 -7.75 15.75 -6.54
CA ARG A 57 -6.33 15.55 -6.87
C ARG A 57 -5.50 16.67 -6.27
N ILE A 58 -4.48 16.31 -5.51
CA ILE A 58 -3.51 17.23 -4.93
C ILE A 58 -2.11 16.96 -5.48
N THR A 59 -1.25 17.95 -5.39
CA THR A 59 0.17 17.78 -5.76
C THR A 59 1.01 17.50 -4.52
N ILE A 60 2.29 17.20 -4.73
CA ILE A 60 3.23 16.91 -3.65
C ILE A 60 3.34 18.00 -2.57
N LYS A 61 2.99 19.25 -2.89
CA LYS A 61 3.00 20.35 -1.93
C LYS A 61 2.00 20.15 -0.78
N ASP A 62 0.87 19.48 -1.06
CA ASP A 62 -0.28 19.44 -0.17
C ASP A 62 -0.47 18.08 0.52
N VAL A 63 0.51 17.16 0.38
CA VAL A 63 0.46 15.83 1.00
C VAL A 63 0.72 15.90 2.50
N THR A 64 0.09 14.99 3.23
CA THR A 64 0.21 14.87 4.69
C THR A 64 0.86 13.54 5.05
N ILE A 65 1.76 13.57 6.04
CA ILE A 65 2.40 12.38 6.59
C ILE A 65 1.34 11.47 7.21
N GLY A 66 1.45 10.16 7.00
CA GLY A 66 0.53 9.18 7.58
C GLY A 66 -0.79 9.01 6.83
N VAL A 67 -1.08 9.81 5.81
CA VAL A 67 -2.28 9.64 4.98
C VAL A 67 -1.97 8.72 3.80
N ASN A 68 -2.88 7.77 3.53
CA ASN A 68 -2.78 6.88 2.37
C ASN A 68 -3.30 7.62 1.12
N TYR A 69 -2.49 7.63 0.07
CA TYR A 69 -2.82 8.26 -1.20
C TYR A 69 -2.73 7.27 -2.34
N VAL A 70 -3.70 7.29 -3.25
CA VAL A 70 -3.58 6.70 -4.58
C VAL A 70 -2.67 7.59 -5.41
N MET A 71 -1.64 6.98 -6.00
CA MET A 71 -0.69 7.70 -6.83
C MET A 71 -1.19 7.76 -8.27
N ILE A 72 -1.27 8.98 -8.80
CA ILE A 72 -1.60 9.27 -10.18
C ILE A 72 -0.36 9.91 -10.83
N ILE A 73 0.02 9.45 -12.01
CA ILE A 73 1.25 9.89 -12.67
C ILE A 73 0.99 10.43 -14.07
N SER A 74 1.83 11.39 -14.47
CA SER A 74 2.03 11.73 -15.88
C SER A 74 3.50 11.60 -16.22
N THR A 75 3.84 11.01 -17.37
CA THR A 75 5.23 10.71 -17.73
C THR A 75 5.57 11.23 -19.12
N ASN A 76 6.86 11.52 -19.34
CA ASN A 76 7.38 11.87 -20.66
C ASN A 76 7.20 10.75 -21.71
N ALA A 77 6.87 9.52 -21.29
CA ALA A 77 6.58 8.39 -22.16
C ALA A 77 5.12 8.34 -22.64
N GLY A 78 4.30 9.35 -22.31
CA GLY A 78 2.95 9.50 -22.85
C GLY A 78 1.81 9.05 -21.92
N LEU A 79 2.09 8.77 -20.64
CA LEU A 79 1.05 8.59 -19.64
C LEU A 79 0.55 9.95 -19.15
N TRP A 80 -0.76 10.12 -19.07
CA TRP A 80 -1.42 11.36 -18.64
C TRP A 80 -2.47 11.06 -17.58
N ALA A 81 -2.26 11.61 -16.38
CA ALA A 81 -3.10 11.37 -15.21
C ALA A 81 -3.46 9.88 -15.02
N TYR A 82 -2.47 9.00 -15.25
CA TYR A 82 -2.64 7.56 -15.22
C TYR A 82 -2.61 7.05 -13.77
N ASN A 83 -3.62 6.26 -13.41
CA ASN A 83 -3.66 5.59 -12.11
C ASN A 83 -2.86 4.29 -12.16
N ILE A 84 -1.73 4.23 -11.45
CA ILE A 84 -0.90 3.02 -11.35
C ILE A 84 -1.54 1.94 -10.46
N GLY A 85 -2.56 2.31 -9.69
CA GLY A 85 -3.29 1.41 -8.80
C GLY A 85 -2.63 1.17 -7.46
N ASP A 86 -1.51 1.82 -7.17
CA ASP A 86 -0.78 1.71 -5.90
C ASP A 86 -1.20 2.79 -4.92
N THR A 87 -1.21 2.43 -3.63
CA THR A 87 -1.33 3.38 -2.53
C THR A 87 0.02 3.60 -1.88
N VAL A 88 0.30 4.86 -1.53
CA VAL A 88 1.51 5.26 -0.80
C VAL A 88 1.17 6.10 0.41
N GLN A 89 2.03 6.02 1.42
CA GLN A 89 1.98 6.88 2.60
C GLN A 89 3.29 7.64 2.72
N PHE A 90 3.21 8.95 2.95
CA PHE A 90 4.40 9.77 3.19
C PHE A 90 4.89 9.56 4.62
N THR A 91 6.19 9.29 4.78
CA THR A 91 6.89 9.24 6.07
C THR A 91 7.64 10.53 6.38
N SER A 92 7.97 11.31 5.34
CA SER A 92 8.57 12.64 5.45
C SER A 92 8.19 13.49 4.24
N THR A 93 8.17 14.82 4.40
CA THR A 93 8.01 15.79 3.31
C THR A 93 9.28 16.58 3.02
N LYS A 94 10.36 16.39 3.82
CA LYS A 94 11.65 17.07 3.68
C LYS A 94 12.82 16.13 4.06
N PRO A 95 13.39 15.38 3.09
CA PRO A 95 12.90 15.19 1.72
C PRO A 95 11.61 14.36 1.69
N TYR A 96 10.92 14.34 0.56
CA TYR A 96 9.74 13.51 0.39
C TYR A 96 10.11 12.02 0.39
N ARG A 97 9.59 11.30 1.38
CA ARG A 97 9.79 9.85 1.55
C ARG A 97 8.47 9.13 1.58
N VAL A 98 8.40 7.98 0.93
CA VAL A 98 7.19 7.17 0.79
C VAL A 98 7.42 5.73 1.17
N ILE A 99 6.38 5.09 1.70
CA ILE A 99 6.25 3.63 1.74
C ILE A 99 5.06 3.24 0.86
N VAL A 100 5.14 2.08 0.21
CA VAL A 100 4.00 1.50 -0.49
C VAL A 100 3.08 0.88 0.56
N SER A 101 1.85 1.37 0.64
CA SER A 101 0.85 0.92 1.61
C SER A 101 -0.06 -0.18 1.05
N GLY A 102 0.01 -0.46 -0.26
CA GLY A 102 -0.75 -1.52 -0.91
C GLY A 102 -1.23 -1.14 -2.31
N ARG A 103 -2.32 -1.77 -2.75
CA ARG A 103 -2.99 -1.51 -4.04
C ARG A 103 -4.40 -0.99 -3.75
N ILE A 104 -4.84 0.05 -4.46
CA ILE A 104 -6.17 0.66 -4.27
C ILE A 104 -7.32 -0.29 -4.59
N LYS A 105 -7.08 -1.40 -5.32
CA LYS A 105 -8.09 -2.43 -5.61
C LYS A 105 -8.02 -3.64 -4.68
N HIS A 106 -7.00 -3.75 -3.84
CA HIS A 106 -6.84 -4.85 -2.89
C HIS A 106 -7.38 -4.43 -1.52
N PHE A 107 -8.69 -4.21 -1.49
CA PHE A 107 -9.43 -3.97 -0.26
C PHE A 107 -10.73 -4.79 -0.28
N ILE A 108 -11.15 -5.22 0.88
CA ILE A 108 -12.46 -5.84 1.07
C ILE A 108 -13.40 -4.73 1.56
N SER A 109 -14.41 -4.46 0.75
CA SER A 109 -15.49 -3.51 1.05
C SER A 109 -16.83 -4.20 0.79
N ALA A 110 -17.16 -5.14 1.65
CA ALA A 110 -18.45 -5.83 1.58
C ALA A 110 -19.52 -5.22 2.50
N PHE A 111 -19.08 -4.55 3.58
CA PHE A 111 -19.97 -4.01 4.62
C PHE A 111 -19.94 -2.47 4.71
N GLY A 112 -19.35 -1.80 3.70
CA GLY A 112 -19.06 -0.36 3.74
C GLY A 112 -17.76 -0.01 4.49
N GLU A 113 -17.02 -1.04 4.90
CA GLU A 113 -15.66 -0.92 5.42
C GLU A 113 -14.62 -0.84 4.29
N HIS A 114 -13.42 -0.37 4.62
CA HIS A 114 -12.30 -0.33 3.68
C HIS A 114 -11.13 -1.12 4.25
N VAL A 115 -11.29 -2.44 4.38
CA VAL A 115 -10.23 -3.30 4.92
C VAL A 115 -9.14 -3.47 3.86
N ILE A 116 -7.95 -2.96 4.13
CA ILE A 116 -6.81 -3.06 3.20
C ILE A 116 -5.94 -4.28 3.51
N GLY A 117 -5.24 -4.82 2.50
CA GLY A 117 -4.38 -6.00 2.68
C GLY A 117 -3.37 -5.89 3.84
N LYS A 118 -2.85 -4.69 4.12
CA LYS A 118 -1.97 -4.46 5.26
C LYS A 118 -2.65 -4.74 6.62
N GLU A 119 -3.92 -4.39 6.78
CA GLU A 119 -4.67 -4.64 8.02
C GLU A 119 -4.95 -6.12 8.19
N VAL A 120 -5.22 -6.82 7.08
CA VAL A 120 -5.37 -8.28 7.02
C VAL A 120 -4.08 -8.97 7.47
N GLU A 121 -2.94 -8.57 6.92
CA GLU A 121 -1.62 -9.09 7.31
C GLU A 121 -1.28 -8.78 8.77
N GLN A 122 -1.56 -7.56 9.23
CA GLN A 122 -1.32 -7.16 10.61
C GLN A 122 -2.19 -7.98 11.58
N ALA A 123 -3.47 -8.19 11.26
CA ALA A 123 -4.36 -9.02 12.08
C ALA A 123 -3.86 -10.48 12.18
N MET A 124 -3.34 -11.05 11.09
CA MET A 124 -2.72 -12.38 11.10
C MET A 124 -1.46 -12.44 11.95
N GLN A 125 -0.61 -11.40 11.85
CA GLN A 125 0.59 -11.30 12.67
C GLN A 125 0.25 -11.21 14.16
N GLU A 126 -0.69 -10.34 14.54
CA GLU A 126 -1.15 -10.19 15.92
C GLU A 126 -1.81 -11.48 16.45
N ALA A 127 -2.59 -12.17 15.62
CA ALA A 127 -3.27 -13.42 16.02
C ALA A 127 -2.31 -14.60 16.25
N THR A 128 -1.15 -14.59 15.59
CA THR A 128 -0.13 -15.65 15.71
C THR A 128 1.01 -15.26 16.65
N GLU A 129 1.07 -14.01 17.12
CA GLU A 129 2.12 -13.52 17.99
C GLU A 129 2.19 -14.34 19.30
N GLY A 130 3.40 -14.81 19.65
CA GLY A 130 3.61 -15.63 20.84
C GLY A 130 3.23 -17.11 20.70
N THR A 131 2.89 -17.57 19.49
CA THR A 131 2.63 -18.98 19.19
C THR A 131 3.75 -19.60 18.36
N ASP A 132 3.79 -20.94 18.28
CA ASP A 132 4.69 -21.68 17.39
C ASP A 132 4.12 -21.83 15.96
N ILE A 133 3.00 -21.16 15.66
CA ILE A 133 2.32 -21.25 14.38
C ILE A 133 3.08 -20.45 13.32
N GLN A 134 3.34 -21.07 12.17
CA GLN A 134 3.77 -20.39 10.96
C GLN A 134 2.63 -20.45 9.96
N ILE A 135 2.39 -19.35 9.25
CA ILE A 135 1.39 -19.29 8.18
C ILE A 135 2.14 -19.48 6.86
N SER A 136 1.76 -20.50 6.12
CA SER A 136 2.32 -20.78 4.79
C SER A 136 1.63 -19.94 3.71
N GLU A 137 0.30 -19.84 3.76
CA GLU A 137 -0.52 -19.06 2.83
C GLU A 137 -1.88 -18.76 3.48
N PHE A 138 -2.55 -17.69 3.06
CA PHE A 138 -3.93 -17.45 3.47
C PHE A 138 -4.74 -16.72 2.40
N THR A 139 -6.06 -16.83 2.50
CA THR A 139 -6.99 -15.99 1.76
C THR A 139 -8.15 -15.57 2.65
N VAL A 140 -8.69 -14.38 2.39
CA VAL A 140 -9.84 -13.83 3.10
C VAL A 140 -10.87 -13.37 2.09
N ALA A 141 -12.14 -13.66 2.36
CA ALA A 141 -13.26 -13.24 1.55
C ALA A 141 -14.43 -12.79 2.44
N PRO A 142 -15.26 -11.84 1.98
CA PRO A 142 -16.45 -11.47 2.70
C PRO A 142 -17.61 -12.45 2.45
N GLN A 143 -18.29 -12.84 3.51
CA GLN A 143 -19.58 -13.53 3.47
C GLN A 143 -20.71 -12.51 3.66
N ILE A 144 -21.34 -12.11 2.56
CA ILE A 144 -22.32 -11.00 2.54
C ILE A 144 -23.73 -11.46 2.92
N ASN A 145 -24.10 -12.71 2.59
CA ASN A 145 -25.43 -13.25 2.83
C ASN A 145 -25.35 -14.59 3.60
N PRO A 146 -24.92 -14.58 4.87
CA PRO A 146 -24.90 -15.80 5.66
C PRO A 146 -26.31 -16.31 5.93
N GLU A 147 -26.48 -17.63 6.00
CA GLU A 147 -27.78 -18.25 6.33
C GLU A 147 -28.32 -17.82 7.71
N LYS A 148 -27.42 -17.47 8.64
CA LYS A 148 -27.70 -16.96 9.98
C LYS A 148 -26.65 -15.95 10.42
N GLY A 149 -27.09 -14.90 11.11
CA GLY A 149 -26.20 -13.91 11.73
C GLY A 149 -25.94 -12.69 10.86
N LEU A 150 -25.00 -11.85 11.30
CA LEU A 150 -24.51 -10.71 10.55
C LEU A 150 -23.44 -11.16 9.54
N PRO A 151 -23.20 -10.41 8.46
CA PRO A 151 -22.09 -10.65 7.54
C PRO A 151 -20.72 -10.67 8.25
N TYR A 152 -19.75 -11.43 7.72
CA TYR A 152 -18.43 -11.62 8.33
C TYR A 152 -17.34 -11.90 7.31
N HIS A 153 -16.07 -11.86 7.76
CA HIS A 153 -14.92 -12.31 6.98
C HIS A 153 -14.68 -13.80 7.18
N GLU A 154 -14.60 -14.55 6.08
CA GLU A 154 -14.18 -15.94 6.04
C GLU A 154 -12.69 -16.02 5.70
N TRP A 155 -11.95 -16.78 6.51
CA TRP A 155 -10.51 -16.94 6.38
C TRP A 155 -10.19 -18.40 6.09
N PHE A 156 -9.36 -18.62 5.08
CA PHE A 156 -8.78 -19.92 4.80
C PHE A 156 -7.27 -19.78 4.98
N ILE A 157 -6.71 -20.56 5.91
CA ILE A 157 -5.34 -20.42 6.38
C ILE A 157 -4.63 -21.76 6.27
N GLU A 158 -3.50 -21.78 5.59
CA GLU A 158 -2.54 -22.89 5.57
C GLU A 158 -1.43 -22.60 6.59
N PHE A 159 -1.14 -23.59 7.43
CA PHE A 159 -0.11 -23.51 8.47
C PHE A 159 1.11 -24.34 8.05
#